data_AF-A0A4Y8L3C4-F1
#
_entry.id   AF-A0A4Y8L3C4-F1
#
_cell.length_a   1.000
_cell.length_b   1.000
_cell.length_c   1.000
_cell.angle_alpha   90.00
_cell.angle_beta   90.00
_cell.angle_gamma   90.00
#
_symmetry.space_group_name_H-M   'P 1'
#
loop_
_entity.id
_entity.type
_entity.pdbx_description
1 polymer ?
#
loop_
_entity_poly.entity_id
_entity_poly.type
_entity_poly.pdbx_seq_one_letter_code
_entity_poly.pdbx_strand_id
1 'polypeptide(L)'
;MTFEERYEQFQPMIFHMMRKLNIRRDRDLYEQEGRIALWKATQRYTPENGEFAPFAYQLIRGHMLDLMRKENKIAERETVKSDEYWQMNLEAIHDRLLEIDMLLPYAELLTEHQKKWFWHTFIDELTVTEIAELHQVSISAVKKWKGGALKRLRE
;
A
#
# COMPACT_ATOMS: atom_id res chain seq x y z
N MET A 1 -46.37 -12.32 9.39
CA MET A 1 -45.04 -12.92 9.23
C MET A 1 -44.02 -11.88 9.64
N THR A 2 -43.21 -12.19 10.64
CA THR A 2 -42.14 -11.31 11.12
C THR A 2 -40.95 -11.33 10.16
N PHE A 3 -40.00 -10.42 10.34
CA PHE A 3 -38.78 -10.45 9.54
C PHE A 3 -37.92 -11.66 9.87
N GLU A 4 -37.90 -12.09 11.13
CA GLU A 4 -37.15 -13.24 11.61
C GLU A 4 -37.63 -14.53 10.94
N GLU A 5 -38.94 -14.73 10.84
CA GLU A 5 -39.54 -15.87 10.11
C GLU A 5 -39.17 -15.86 8.62
N ARG A 6 -39.23 -14.68 7.98
CA ARG A 6 -38.76 -14.48 6.59
C ARG A 6 -37.28 -14.78 6.46
N TYR A 7 -36.48 -14.35 7.43
CA TYR A 7 -35.05 -14.49 7.41
C TYR A 7 -34.66 -15.96 7.48
N GLU A 8 -35.21 -16.74 8.41
CA GLU A 8 -34.95 -18.18 8.48
C GLU A 8 -35.30 -18.91 7.19
N GLN A 9 -36.43 -18.55 6.56
CA GLN A 9 -36.88 -19.17 5.31
C GLN A 9 -35.94 -18.87 4.13
N PHE A 10 -35.44 -17.64 4.02
CA PHE A 10 -34.69 -17.17 2.85
C PHE A 10 -33.17 -17.04 3.07
N GLN A 11 -32.67 -17.25 4.29
CA GLN A 11 -31.23 -17.30 4.61
C GLN A 11 -30.44 -18.26 3.68
N PRO A 12 -30.93 -19.48 3.35
CA PRO A 12 -30.25 -20.35 2.39
C PRO A 12 -30.03 -19.71 1.00
N MET A 13 -30.92 -18.81 0.58
CA MET A 13 -30.81 -18.07 -0.69
C MET A 13 -29.63 -17.09 -0.67
N ILE A 14 -29.37 -16.43 0.47
CA ILE A 14 -28.21 -15.54 0.67
C ILE A 14 -26.93 -16.36 0.50
N PHE A 15 -26.79 -17.49 1.19
CA PHE A 15 -25.61 -18.34 1.09
C PHE A 15 -25.45 -18.97 -0.30
N HIS A 16 -26.55 -19.36 -0.94
CA HIS A 16 -26.53 -19.80 -2.33
C HIS A 16 -25.98 -18.70 -3.24
N MET A 17 -26.44 -17.45 -3.09
CA MET A 17 -25.97 -16.32 -3.89
C MET A 17 -24.49 -16.05 -3.67
N MET A 18 -24.01 -16.10 -2.42
CA MET A 18 -22.59 -15.93 -2.11
C MET A 18 -21.72 -16.99 -2.79
N ARG A 19 -22.16 -18.26 -2.81
CA ARG A 19 -21.48 -19.33 -3.54
C ARG A 19 -21.51 -19.08 -5.05
N LYS A 20 -22.66 -18.69 -5.59
CA LYS A 20 -22.86 -18.41 -7.02
C LYS A 20 -22.00 -17.23 -7.52
N LEU A 21 -21.82 -16.22 -6.69
CA LEU A 21 -20.97 -15.05 -6.97
C LEU A 21 -19.49 -15.31 -6.61
N ASN A 22 -19.13 -16.52 -6.17
CA ASN A 22 -17.76 -16.92 -5.80
C ASN A 22 -17.13 -16.00 -4.74
N ILE A 23 -17.92 -15.61 -3.74
CA ILE A 23 -17.50 -14.71 -2.66
C ILE A 23 -16.66 -15.49 -1.65
N ARG A 24 -15.34 -15.25 -1.68
CA ARG A 24 -14.35 -15.95 -0.85
C ARG A 24 -13.82 -15.11 0.31
N ARG A 25 -13.81 -13.79 0.16
CA ARG A 25 -13.34 -12.82 1.16
C ARG A 25 -14.54 -12.05 1.72
N ASP A 26 -14.35 -11.47 2.90
CA ASP A 26 -15.32 -10.60 3.58
C ASP A 26 -16.73 -11.20 3.65
N ARG A 27 -16.80 -12.52 3.89
CA ARG A 27 -18.04 -13.30 3.82
C ARG A 27 -19.10 -12.74 4.77
N ASP A 28 -18.70 -12.30 5.95
CA ASP A 28 -19.60 -11.70 6.94
C ASP A 28 -20.26 -10.42 6.39
N LEU A 29 -19.50 -9.58 5.68
CA LEU A 29 -20.01 -8.35 5.08
C LEU A 29 -21.08 -8.65 4.01
N TYR A 30 -20.80 -9.61 3.12
CA TYR A 30 -21.77 -10.01 2.09
C TYR A 30 -22.98 -10.73 2.67
N GLU A 31 -22.83 -11.47 3.76
CA GLU A 31 -23.96 -12.06 4.47
C GLU A 31 -24.86 -10.97 5.04
N GLN A 32 -24.29 -9.95 5.68
CA GLN A 32 -25.03 -8.80 6.21
C GLN A 32 -25.71 -8.00 5.09
N GLU A 33 -25.02 -7.75 3.98
CA GLU A 33 -25.62 -7.06 2.84
C GLU A 33 -26.79 -7.88 2.25
N GLY A 34 -26.67 -9.21 2.19
CA GLY A 34 -27.77 -10.10 1.83
C GLY A 34 -28.95 -10.04 2.79
N ARG A 35 -28.70 -9.97 4.11
CA ARG A 35 -29.73 -9.79 5.16
C ARG A 35 -30.46 -8.46 4.97
N ILE A 36 -29.73 -7.37 4.75
CA ILE A 36 -30.28 -6.03 4.50
C ILE A 36 -31.12 -6.02 3.22
N ALA A 37 -30.64 -6.66 2.15
CA ALA A 37 -31.38 -6.76 0.89
C ALA A 37 -32.68 -7.54 1.07
N LEU A 38 -32.66 -8.64 1.82
CA LEU A 38 -33.87 -9.41 2.13
C LEU A 38 -34.86 -8.57 2.95
N TRP A 39 -34.39 -7.83 3.96
CA TRP A 39 -35.23 -6.90 4.74
C TRP A 39 -35.89 -5.85 3.83
N LYS A 40 -35.11 -5.22 2.95
CA LYS A 40 -35.64 -4.27 1.94
C LYS A 40 -36.66 -4.93 1.01
N ALA A 41 -36.45 -6.20 0.63
CA ALA A 41 -37.42 -6.95 -0.16
C ALA A 41 -38.74 -7.10 0.59
N THR A 42 -38.70 -7.41 1.90
CA THR A 42 -39.92 -7.55 2.70
C THR A 42 -40.74 -6.26 2.78
N GLN A 43 -40.09 -5.10 2.79
CA GLN A 43 -40.77 -3.79 2.85
C GLN A 43 -41.34 -3.34 1.50
N ARG A 44 -40.66 -3.67 0.39
CA ARG A 44 -41.02 -3.19 -0.95
C ARG A 44 -41.92 -4.15 -1.72
N TYR A 45 -42.08 -5.38 -1.24
CA TYR A 45 -42.88 -6.38 -1.93
C TYR A 45 -44.36 -6.01 -1.92
N THR A 46 -44.94 -5.96 -3.12
CA THR A 46 -46.39 -5.90 -3.32
C THR A 46 -46.85 -7.20 -3.99
N PRO A 47 -47.97 -7.82 -3.55
CA PRO A 47 -48.48 -9.06 -4.14
C PRO A 47 -48.80 -8.96 -5.64
N GLU A 48 -49.09 -7.75 -6.11
CA GLU A 48 -49.34 -7.40 -7.51
C GLU A 48 -48.14 -7.69 -8.43
N ASN A 49 -46.92 -7.73 -7.88
CA ASN A 49 -45.68 -7.95 -8.62
C ASN A 49 -45.27 -9.43 -8.73
N GLY A 50 -46.14 -10.37 -8.33
CA GLY A 50 -45.90 -11.82 -8.41
C GLY A 50 -45.34 -12.42 -7.13
N GLU A 51 -44.63 -13.54 -7.24
CA GLU A 51 -44.10 -14.26 -6.07
C GLU A 51 -42.92 -13.53 -5.40
N PHE A 52 -42.85 -13.61 -4.07
CA PHE A 52 -41.79 -12.96 -3.30
C PHE A 52 -40.39 -13.52 -3.57
N ALA A 53 -40.26 -14.85 -3.77
CA ALA A 53 -38.96 -15.51 -3.84
C ALA A 53 -38.11 -15.03 -5.04
N PRO A 54 -38.64 -14.93 -6.28
CA PRO A 54 -37.92 -14.33 -7.40
C PRO A 54 -37.52 -12.87 -7.16
N PHE A 55 -38.41 -12.08 -6.55
CA PHE A 55 -38.16 -10.68 -6.23
C PHE A 55 -37.00 -10.53 -5.22
N ALA A 56 -37.05 -11.27 -4.11
CA ALA A 56 -35.99 -11.29 -3.11
C ALA A 56 -34.66 -11.76 -3.70
N TYR A 57 -34.67 -12.80 -4.54
CA TYR A 57 -33.47 -13.30 -5.21
C TYR A 57 -32.78 -12.22 -6.05
N GLN A 58 -33.54 -11.46 -6.85
CA GLN A 58 -32.98 -10.38 -7.67
C GLN A 58 -32.44 -9.25 -6.81
N LEU A 59 -33.15 -8.87 -5.74
CA LEU A 59 -32.71 -7.78 -4.87
C LEU A 59 -31.43 -8.15 -4.11
N ILE A 60 -31.35 -9.36 -3.55
CA ILE A 60 -30.15 -9.89 -2.89
C ILE A 60 -28.96 -9.91 -3.87
N ARG A 61 -29.18 -10.40 -5.10
CA ARG A 61 -28.13 -10.42 -6.12
C ARG A 61 -27.62 -9.00 -6.45
N GLY A 62 -28.52 -8.05 -6.67
CA GLY A 62 -28.18 -6.67 -7.01
C GLY A 62 -27.33 -6.02 -5.92
N HIS A 63 -27.78 -6.11 -4.67
CA HIS A 63 -27.07 -5.59 -3.51
C HIS A 63 -25.66 -6.18 -3.35
N MET A 64 -25.50 -7.50 -3.49
CA MET A 64 -24.18 -8.13 -3.45
C MET A 64 -23.27 -7.68 -4.61
N LEU A 65 -23.82 -7.52 -5.82
CA LEU A 65 -23.04 -7.03 -6.97
C LEU A 65 -22.61 -5.56 -6.77
N ASP A 66 -23.47 -4.74 -6.18
CA ASP A 66 -23.15 -3.33 -5.90
C ASP A 66 -22.06 -3.20 -4.84
N LEU A 67 -22.14 -4.01 -3.77
CA LEU A 67 -21.06 -4.10 -2.80
C LEU A 67 -19.75 -4.53 -3.46
N MET A 68 -19.77 -5.57 -4.30
CA MET A 68 -18.59 -6.04 -5.01
C MET A 68 -17.97 -4.99 -5.94
N ARG A 69 -18.80 -4.19 -6.63
CA ARG A 69 -18.32 -3.06 -7.44
C ARG A 69 -17.62 -2.01 -6.59
N LYS A 70 -18.17 -1.72 -5.40
CA LYS A 70 -17.59 -0.75 -4.46
C LYS A 70 -16.24 -1.24 -3.93
N GLU A 71 -16.15 -2.50 -3.51
CA GLU A 71 -14.92 -3.12 -3.03
C GLU A 71 -13.84 -3.14 -4.12
N ASN A 72 -14.20 -3.57 -5.35
CA ASN A 72 -13.25 -3.58 -6.47
C ASN A 72 -12.70 -2.18 -6.78
N LYS A 73 -13.54 -1.14 -6.71
CA LYS A 73 -13.12 0.25 -6.94
C LYS A 73 -12.18 0.77 -5.84
N ILE A 74 -12.34 0.30 -4.61
CA ILE A 74 -11.43 0.63 -3.50
C ILE A 74 -10.10 -0.08 -3.73
N ALA A 75 -10.13 -1.39 -4.00
CA ALA A 75 -8.93 -2.17 -4.26
C ALA A 75 -8.10 -1.63 -5.43
N GLU A 76 -8.74 -1.24 -6.54
CA GLU A 76 -8.06 -0.64 -7.70
C GLU A 76 -7.33 0.67 -7.34
N ARG A 77 -7.95 1.51 -6.49
CA ARG A 77 -7.33 2.75 -6.02
C ARG A 77 -6.16 2.49 -5.07
N GLU A 78 -6.26 1.46 -4.24
CA GLU A 78 -5.19 1.07 -3.31
C GLU A 78 -4.00 0.47 -4.06
N THR A 79 -4.24 -0.33 -5.11
CA THR A 79 -3.17 -0.89 -5.95
C THR A 79 -2.40 0.20 -6.70
N VAL A 80 -3.08 1.19 -7.29
CA VAL A 80 -2.40 2.30 -7.99
C VAL A 80 -1.50 3.08 -7.04
N LYS A 81 -1.95 3.38 -5.82
CA LYS A 81 -1.13 4.08 -4.82
C LYS A 81 0.10 3.27 -4.38
N SER A 82 -0.03 1.95 -4.29
CA SER A 82 1.09 1.07 -3.99
C SER A 82 2.14 1.11 -5.11
N ASP A 83 1.71 1.03 -6.37
CA ASP A 83 2.62 1.02 -7.51
C ASP A 83 3.39 2.35 -7.66
N GLU A 84 2.71 3.48 -7.48
CA GLU A 84 3.36 4.81 -7.46
C GLU A 84 4.40 4.93 -6.33
N TYR A 85 4.10 4.42 -5.15
CA TYR A 85 5.03 4.40 -4.01
C TYR A 85 6.28 3.56 -4.28
N TRP A 86 6.11 2.37 -4.89
CA TRP A 86 7.23 1.51 -5.26
C TRP A 86 8.08 2.14 -6.37
N GLN A 87 7.46 2.77 -7.36
CA GLN A 87 8.17 3.49 -8.43
C GLN A 87 9.01 4.63 -7.87
N MET A 88 8.44 5.47 -7.00
CA MET A 88 9.17 6.57 -6.36
C MET A 88 10.36 6.07 -5.52
N ASN A 89 10.21 4.95 -4.80
CA ASN A 89 11.32 4.35 -4.07
C ASN A 89 12.40 3.77 -5.00
N LEU A 90 12.01 3.14 -6.11
CA LEU A 90 12.95 2.61 -7.11
C LEU A 90 13.74 3.74 -7.79
N GLU A 91 13.07 4.85 -8.13
CA GLU A 91 13.71 6.05 -8.68
C GLU A 91 14.72 6.63 -7.67
N ALA A 92 14.33 6.78 -6.40
CA ALA A 92 15.24 7.28 -5.36
C ALA A 92 16.46 6.36 -5.13
N ILE A 93 16.30 5.04 -5.23
CA ILE A 93 17.41 4.09 -5.17
C ILE A 93 18.32 4.24 -6.40
N HIS A 94 17.72 4.41 -7.59
CA HIS A 94 18.47 4.56 -8.84
C HIS A 94 19.30 5.84 -8.83
N ASP A 95 18.71 6.96 -8.40
CA ASP A 95 19.39 8.25 -8.28
C ASP A 95 20.59 8.14 -7.31
N ARG A 96 20.38 7.53 -6.14
CA ARG A 96 21.45 7.31 -5.17
C ARG A 96 22.57 6.41 -5.73
N LEU A 97 22.23 5.37 -6.49
CA LEU A 97 23.22 4.49 -7.11
C LEU A 97 24.03 5.24 -8.19
N LEU A 98 23.37 6.07 -8.99
CA LEU A 98 24.00 6.90 -10.01
C LEU A 98 24.95 7.94 -9.38
N GLU A 99 24.56 8.56 -8.27
CA GLU A 99 25.45 9.44 -7.48
C GLU A 99 26.71 8.69 -7.00
N ILE A 100 26.54 7.48 -6.46
CA ILE A 100 27.67 6.65 -6.02
C ILE A 100 28.59 6.30 -7.20
N ASP A 101 28.03 5.86 -8.32
CA ASP A 101 28.81 5.49 -9.52
C ASP A 101 29.62 6.67 -10.07
N MET A 102 29.04 7.87 -10.08
CA MET A 102 29.74 9.09 -10.52
C MET A 102 30.89 9.47 -9.57
N LEU A 103 30.74 9.21 -8.27
CA LEU A 103 31.71 9.59 -7.25
C LEU A 103 32.79 8.53 -7.00
N LEU A 104 32.53 7.28 -7.38
CA LEU A 104 33.41 6.14 -7.14
C LEU A 104 34.85 6.33 -7.67
N PRO A 105 35.08 6.84 -8.91
CA PRO A 105 36.44 7.03 -9.42
C PRO A 105 37.28 8.00 -8.58
N TYR A 106 36.64 9.02 -8.00
CA TYR A 106 37.27 10.00 -7.13
C TYR A 106 37.60 9.41 -5.76
N ALA A 107 36.71 8.57 -5.22
CA ALA A 107 36.92 7.89 -3.96
C ALA A 107 38.10 6.91 -4.03
N GLU A 108 38.35 6.26 -5.17
CA GLU A 108 39.47 5.34 -5.36
C GLU A 108 40.85 5.99 -5.18
N LEU A 109 40.97 7.31 -5.43
CA LEU A 109 42.21 8.08 -5.25
C LEU A 109 42.53 8.38 -3.79
N LEU A 110 41.57 8.16 -2.89
CA LEU A 110 41.63 8.57 -1.49
C LEU A 110 42.10 7.45 -0.56
N THR A 111 42.72 7.82 0.56
CA THR A 111 42.99 6.87 1.66
C THR A 111 41.70 6.53 2.41
N GLU A 112 41.68 5.44 3.17
CA GLU A 112 40.47 4.98 3.90
C GLU A 112 39.83 6.07 4.78
N HIS A 113 40.64 6.85 5.51
CA HIS A 113 40.11 7.95 6.32
C HIS A 113 39.56 9.12 5.50
N GLN A 114 40.14 9.36 4.32
CA GLN A 114 39.67 10.38 3.38
C GLN A 114 38.38 9.93 2.68
N LYS A 115 38.28 8.64 2.31
CA LYS A 115 37.05 8.03 1.78
C LYS A 115 35.90 8.12 2.78
N LYS A 116 36.16 7.88 4.07
CA LYS A 116 35.16 8.07 5.13
C LYS A 116 34.61 9.49 5.13
N TRP A 117 35.49 10.50 5.13
CA TRP A 117 35.04 11.89 5.03
C TRP A 117 34.29 12.16 3.71
N PHE A 118 34.80 11.65 2.60
CA PHE A 118 34.25 11.87 1.26
C PHE A 118 32.82 11.32 1.13
N TRP A 119 32.60 10.04 1.42
CA TRP A 119 31.27 9.43 1.33
C TRP A 119 30.27 10.08 2.28
N HIS A 120 30.66 10.33 3.53
CA HIS A 120 29.77 11.00 4.47
C HIS A 120 29.42 12.42 4.07
N THR A 121 30.32 13.14 3.40
CA THR A 121 30.05 14.51 2.96
C THR A 121 29.19 14.54 1.70
N PHE A 122 29.44 13.65 0.74
CA PHE A 122 28.81 13.72 -0.59
C PHE A 122 27.58 12.82 -0.78
N ILE A 123 27.44 11.75 0.00
CA ILE A 123 26.29 10.82 -0.06
C ILE A 123 25.40 10.95 1.17
N ASP A 124 25.99 11.10 2.35
CA ASP A 124 25.22 11.19 3.61
C ASP A 124 24.96 12.64 4.05
N GLU A 125 25.49 13.63 3.31
CA GLU A 125 25.37 15.08 3.58
C GLU A 125 25.77 15.52 5.01
N LEU A 126 26.63 14.75 5.67
CA LEU A 126 27.03 15.00 7.05
C LEU A 126 28.04 16.14 7.16
N THR A 127 27.87 16.95 8.20
CA THR A 127 28.83 17.98 8.59
C THR A 127 30.08 17.37 9.21
N VAL A 128 31.17 18.14 9.23
CA VAL A 128 32.44 17.72 9.87
C VAL A 128 32.26 17.33 11.35
N THR A 129 31.32 17.96 12.04
CA THR A 129 31.00 17.67 13.45
C THR A 129 30.28 16.33 13.57
N GLU A 130 29.27 16.08 12.75
CA GLU A 130 28.53 14.80 12.75
C GLU A 130 29.43 13.63 12.33
N ILE A 131 30.34 13.84 11.36
CA ILE A 131 31.34 12.83 11.00
C ILE A 131 32.29 12.55 12.17
N ALA A 132 32.67 13.58 12.94
CA ALA A 132 33.55 13.42 14.10
C ALA A 132 32.88 12.61 15.21
N GLU A 133 31.60 12.89 15.47
CA GLU A 133 30.77 12.15 16.43
C GLU A 133 30.56 10.70 15.98
N LEU A 134 30.20 10.48 14.71
CA LEU A 134 29.96 9.15 14.12
C LEU A 134 31.19 8.24 14.22
N HIS A 135 32.38 8.76 13.91
CA HIS A 135 33.63 7.99 13.98
C HIS A 135 34.32 8.07 15.35
N GLN A 136 33.72 8.77 16.33
CA GLN A 136 34.28 8.99 17.67
C GLN A 136 35.71 9.56 17.64
N VAL A 137 35.94 10.52 16.74
CA VAL A 137 37.22 11.21 16.57
C VAL A 137 37.09 12.70 16.87
N SER A 138 38.21 13.41 17.01
CA SER A 138 38.16 14.87 17.13
C SER A 138 37.75 15.52 15.81
N ILE A 139 37.05 16.66 15.89
CA ILE A 139 36.74 17.53 14.73
C ILE A 139 38.01 17.86 13.93
N SER A 140 39.14 18.07 14.63
CA SER A 140 40.44 18.33 14.01
C SER A 140 40.95 17.17 13.16
N ALA A 141 40.66 15.92 13.55
CA ALA A 141 41.01 14.74 12.75
C ALA A 141 40.20 14.70 11.45
N VAL A 142 38.89 14.95 11.49
CA VAL A 142 38.04 14.99 10.29
C VAL A 142 38.44 16.15 9.37
N LYS A 143 38.80 17.32 9.91
CA LYS A 143 39.38 18.44 9.12
C LYS A 143 40.67 18.03 8.41
N LYS A 144 41.51 17.23 9.05
CA LYS A 144 42.73 16.67 8.42
C LYS A 144 42.39 15.68 7.29
N TRP A 145 41.38 14.83 7.47
CA TRP A 145 40.88 13.94 6.41
C TRP A 145 40.38 14.75 5.21
N LYS A 146 39.52 15.75 5.43
CA LYS A 146 39.04 16.69 4.41
C LYS A 146 40.18 17.36 3.64
N GLY A 147 41.13 17.95 4.37
CA GLY A 147 42.26 18.66 3.75
C GLY A 147 43.12 17.74 2.86
N GLY A 148 43.39 16.52 3.33
CA GLY A 148 44.13 15.53 2.54
C GLY A 148 43.36 15.02 1.32
N ALA A 149 42.05 14.84 1.45
CA ALA A 149 41.18 14.41 0.35
C ALA A 149 41.14 15.47 -0.76
N LEU A 150 40.87 16.73 -0.40
CA LEU A 150 40.80 17.84 -1.36
C LEU A 150 42.11 18.07 -2.12
N LYS A 151 43.26 17.76 -1.50
CA LYS A 151 44.54 17.84 -2.21
C LYS A 151 44.65 16.79 -3.33
N ARG A 152 44.25 15.54 -3.04
CA ARG A 152 44.30 14.44 -4.00
C ARG A 152 43.25 14.54 -5.11
N LEU A 153 42.11 15.16 -4.83
CA LEU A 153 41.05 15.40 -5.82
C LEU A 153 41.36 16.55 -6.80
N ARG A 154 42.41 17.34 -6.55
CA ARG A 154 42.83 18.47 -7.40
C ARG A 154 44.01 18.15 -8.32
N GLU A 155 44.66 17.02 -8.11
CA GLU A 155 45.78 16.50 -8.92
C GLU A 155 45.23 15.65 -10.06
#